data_AF-A0A937VNK6-F1
#
_entry.id   AF-A0A937VNK6-F1
#
_cell.length_a   1.000
_cell.length_b   1.000
_cell.length_c   1.000
_cell.angle_alpha   90.00
_cell.angle_beta   90.00
_cell.angle_gamma   90.00
#
_symmetry.space_group_name_H-M   'P 1'
#
loop_
_entity.id
_entity.type
_entity.pdbx_description
1 polymer ?
#
loop_
_entity_poly.entity_id
_entity_poly.type
_entity_poly.pdbx_seq_one_letter_code
_entity_poly.pdbx_strand_id
1 'polypeptide(L)'
;KYSGLALQEKDGEPLEDHATGYGVVVAARAACEFAGIDPKAATVAIEGFGKVGGGVARYLTEAGAKVVAVSTIYGTAYNKDGLDVNQLLSARKKAGDKAVQEYKDAQHIDKQDIYFLPVDVLVPGARPYVIDKKNASRVKAKVISSIANIPITDEAEQLLFERGIHSVPDFISNAGGVVLGIVDILGGTADDVFHALRELLTPSTHDILREARQTGINPRALAVRKTTDKVLKTRAGKEAIPPFEELLKIARQRLKL
;
A
#
# COMPACT_ATOMS: atom_id res chain seq x y z
N LYS A 1 -5.60 12.55 -25.85
CA LYS A 1 -5.82 11.18 -26.39
C LYS A 1 -5.34 10.23 -25.30
N TYR A 2 -6.23 9.42 -24.73
CA TYR A 2 -5.85 8.43 -23.70
C TYR A 2 -4.86 7.42 -24.29
N SER A 3 -3.88 6.95 -23.51
CA SER A 3 -2.89 5.95 -23.96
C SER A 3 -3.38 4.51 -23.87
N GLY A 4 -4.53 4.26 -23.22
CA GLY A 4 -5.14 2.94 -23.08
C GLY A 4 -4.47 2.09 -22.00
N LEU A 5 -3.80 2.70 -21.02
CA LEU A 5 -3.04 1.98 -19.98
C LEU A 5 -3.93 1.06 -19.13
N ALA A 6 -5.19 1.44 -18.90
CA ALA A 6 -6.14 0.63 -18.13
C ALA A 6 -6.48 -0.72 -18.78
N LEU A 7 -6.22 -0.88 -20.09
CA LEU A 7 -6.47 -2.11 -20.83
C LEU A 7 -5.20 -2.97 -20.99
N GLN A 8 -4.06 -2.50 -20.47
CA GLN A 8 -2.79 -3.22 -20.60
C GLN A 8 -2.60 -4.23 -19.48
N GLU A 9 -1.74 -5.21 -19.73
CA GLU A 9 -1.30 -6.20 -18.78
C GLU A 9 0.22 -6.17 -18.61
N LYS A 10 0.69 -6.55 -17.43
CA LYS A 10 2.09 -6.81 -17.13
C LYS A 10 2.18 -8.17 -16.45
N ASP A 11 3.10 -9.03 -16.90
CA ASP A 11 3.33 -10.36 -16.34
C ASP A 11 2.06 -11.26 -16.21
N GLY A 12 1.06 -11.03 -17.08
CA GLY A 12 -0.20 -11.76 -17.12
C GLY A 12 -1.27 -11.27 -16.13
N GLU A 13 -1.07 -10.10 -15.51
CA GLU A 13 -2.07 -9.44 -14.66
C GLU A 13 -2.34 -8.00 -15.16
N PRO A 14 -3.53 -7.43 -14.90
CA PRO A 14 -3.84 -6.05 -15.26
C PRO A 14 -2.80 -5.05 -14.77
N LEU A 15 -2.43 -4.08 -15.61
CA LEU A 15 -1.46 -3.04 -15.25
C LEU A 15 -1.93 -2.23 -14.03
N GLU A 16 -3.24 -2.08 -13.84
CA GLU A 16 -3.83 -1.42 -12.66
C GLU A 16 -3.53 -2.17 -11.36
N ASP A 17 -3.58 -3.50 -11.36
CA ASP A 17 -3.23 -4.32 -10.18
C ASP A 17 -1.74 -4.16 -9.84
N HIS A 18 -0.90 -4.11 -10.87
CA HIS A 18 0.52 -3.82 -10.76
C HIS A 18 0.80 -2.42 -10.21
N ALA A 19 0.12 -1.40 -10.72
CA ALA A 19 0.26 -0.02 -10.26
C ALA A 19 -0.15 0.10 -8.79
N THR A 20 -1.27 -0.52 -8.41
CA THR A 20 -1.76 -0.54 -7.02
C THR A 20 -0.77 -1.24 -6.10
N GLY A 21 -0.32 -2.44 -6.45
CA GLY A 21 0.66 -3.17 -5.65
C GLY A 21 1.98 -2.42 -5.53
N TYR A 22 2.46 -1.82 -6.62
CA TYR A 22 3.69 -1.02 -6.58
C TYR A 22 3.54 0.25 -5.74
N GLY A 23 2.38 0.91 -5.78
CA GLY A 23 2.07 2.05 -4.90
C GLY A 23 2.20 1.69 -3.42
N VAL A 24 1.66 0.52 -3.03
CA VAL A 24 1.75 0.00 -1.65
C VAL A 24 3.20 -0.24 -1.25
N VAL A 25 4.02 -0.76 -2.16
CA VAL A 25 5.46 -0.96 -1.94
C VAL A 25 6.21 0.36 -1.78
N VAL A 26 5.93 1.36 -2.63
CA VAL A 26 6.54 2.69 -2.52
C VAL A 26 6.21 3.33 -1.16
N ALA A 27 4.93 3.31 -0.77
CA ALA A 27 4.49 3.82 0.52
C ALA A 27 5.11 3.06 1.70
N ALA A 28 5.15 1.73 1.64
CA ALA A 28 5.77 0.91 2.69
C ALA A 28 7.25 1.25 2.88
N ARG A 29 8.01 1.39 1.77
CA ARG A 29 9.43 1.73 1.81
C ARG A 29 9.67 3.12 2.40
N ALA A 30 8.92 4.13 1.97
CA ALA A 30 9.00 5.48 2.51
C ALA A 30 8.67 5.51 4.02
N ALA A 31 7.67 4.74 4.46
CA ALA A 31 7.33 4.61 5.87
C ALA A 31 8.41 3.86 6.68
N CYS A 32 9.05 2.83 6.12
CA CYS A 32 10.21 2.18 6.74
C CYS A 32 11.38 3.16 6.94
N GLU A 33 11.72 3.93 5.90
CA GLU A 33 12.76 4.97 5.98
C GLU A 33 12.45 5.99 7.08
N PHE A 34 11.20 6.46 7.17
CA PHE A 34 10.75 7.36 8.24
C PHE A 34 10.88 6.71 9.63
N ALA A 35 10.58 5.41 9.74
CA ALA A 35 10.66 4.64 10.97
C ALA A 35 12.10 4.26 11.37
N GLY A 36 13.11 4.53 10.54
CA GLY A 36 14.48 4.09 10.75
C GLY A 36 14.71 2.60 10.52
N ILE A 37 13.86 1.96 9.70
CA ILE A 37 13.94 0.55 9.31
C ILE A 37 14.57 0.49 7.92
N ASP A 38 15.58 -0.37 7.72
CA ASP A 38 16.09 -0.63 6.37
C ASP A 38 15.03 -1.39 5.55
N PRO A 39 14.44 -0.76 4.51
CA PRO A 39 13.40 -1.40 3.72
C PRO A 39 13.87 -2.67 3.00
N LYS A 40 15.18 -2.83 2.77
CA LYS A 40 15.75 -4.02 2.12
C LYS A 40 15.88 -5.21 3.05
N ALA A 41 15.80 -5.01 4.37
CA ALA A 41 15.90 -6.09 5.36
C ALA A 41 14.59 -6.30 6.13
N ALA A 42 13.58 -5.47 5.88
CA ALA A 42 12.30 -5.49 6.57
C ALA A 42 11.58 -6.84 6.41
N THR A 43 11.03 -7.35 7.51
CA THR A 43 10.10 -8.47 7.53
C THR A 43 8.68 -8.01 7.22
N VAL A 44 7.98 -8.75 6.37
CA VAL A 44 6.67 -8.35 5.83
C VAL A 44 5.63 -9.45 5.99
N ALA A 45 4.45 -9.09 6.51
CA ALA A 45 3.24 -9.91 6.47
C ALA A 45 2.19 -9.28 5.54
N ILE A 46 1.64 -10.07 4.61
CA ILE A 46 0.69 -9.59 3.59
C ILE A 46 -0.63 -10.36 3.70
N GLU A 47 -1.70 -9.66 4.07
CA GLU A 47 -3.04 -10.20 4.00
C GLU A 47 -3.55 -10.14 2.56
N GLY A 48 -3.99 -11.29 2.04
CA GLY A 48 -4.57 -11.39 0.70
C GLY A 48 -3.52 -11.60 -0.39
N PHE A 49 -3.14 -12.85 -0.61
CA PHE A 49 -2.20 -13.27 -1.66
C PHE A 49 -2.86 -13.38 -3.05
N GLY A 50 -3.66 -12.36 -3.42
CA GLY A 50 -4.36 -12.24 -4.69
C GLY A 50 -3.49 -11.67 -5.81
N LYS A 51 -4.10 -11.05 -6.81
CA LYS A 51 -3.38 -10.35 -7.91
C LYS A 51 -2.49 -9.23 -7.37
N VAL A 52 -3.09 -8.29 -6.64
CA VAL A 52 -2.36 -7.16 -6.05
C VAL A 52 -1.39 -7.62 -4.96
N GLY A 53 -1.84 -8.43 -3.99
CA GLY A 53 -0.97 -8.86 -2.89
C GLY A 53 0.16 -9.80 -3.31
N GLY A 54 -0.06 -10.64 -4.33
CA GLY A 54 1.01 -11.40 -4.98
C GLY A 54 2.01 -10.49 -5.70
N GLY A 55 1.53 -9.43 -6.35
CA GLY A 55 2.37 -8.36 -6.89
C GLY A 55 3.20 -7.65 -5.83
N VAL A 56 2.59 -7.27 -4.69
CA VAL A 56 3.29 -6.67 -3.55
C VAL A 56 4.38 -7.60 -3.02
N ALA A 57 4.07 -8.88 -2.82
CA ALA A 57 5.04 -9.87 -2.34
C ALA A 57 6.24 -9.99 -3.28
N ARG A 58 6.00 -10.05 -4.60
CA ARG A 58 7.03 -10.07 -5.63
C ARG A 58 7.91 -8.82 -5.56
N TYR A 59 7.32 -7.63 -5.63
CA TYR A 59 8.06 -6.37 -5.64
C TYR A 59 8.88 -6.14 -4.38
N LEU A 60 8.37 -6.55 -3.21
CA LEU A 60 9.11 -6.47 -1.95
C LEU A 60 10.30 -7.44 -1.93
N THR A 61 10.08 -8.67 -2.39
CA THR A 61 11.14 -9.69 -2.50
C THR A 61 12.25 -9.25 -3.46
N GLU A 62 11.88 -8.73 -4.64
CA GLU A 62 12.82 -8.17 -5.62
C GLU A 62 13.60 -6.97 -5.07
N ALA A 63 12.99 -6.20 -4.16
CA ALA A 63 13.64 -5.09 -3.46
C ALA A 63 14.50 -5.53 -2.25
N GLY A 64 14.53 -6.83 -1.93
CA GLY A 64 15.34 -7.43 -0.86
C GLY A 64 14.56 -7.73 0.44
N ALA A 65 13.36 -7.17 0.61
CA ALA A 65 12.57 -7.38 1.83
C ALA A 65 12.18 -8.86 2.00
N LYS A 66 12.05 -9.27 3.26
CA LYS A 66 11.72 -10.66 3.61
C LYS A 66 10.22 -10.80 3.84
N VAL A 67 9.51 -11.33 2.84
CA VAL A 67 8.11 -11.73 3.02
C VAL A 67 8.07 -12.98 3.91
N VAL A 68 7.59 -12.83 5.14
CA VAL A 68 7.53 -13.92 6.12
C VAL A 68 6.13 -14.50 6.27
N ALA A 69 5.08 -13.77 5.88
CA ALA A 69 3.72 -14.29 5.94
C ALA A 69 2.86 -13.81 4.77
N VAL A 70 2.04 -14.71 4.24
CA VAL A 70 0.96 -14.39 3.30
C VAL A 70 -0.31 -15.14 3.66
N SER A 71 -1.49 -14.54 3.48
CA SER A 71 -2.77 -15.20 3.75
C SER A 71 -3.71 -15.25 2.55
N THR A 72 -4.57 -16.25 2.53
CA THR A 72 -5.76 -16.33 1.65
C THR A 72 -6.99 -16.64 2.50
N ILE A 73 -8.13 -16.89 1.84
CA ILE A 73 -9.36 -17.30 2.52
C ILE A 73 -9.20 -18.59 3.35
N TYR A 74 -8.21 -19.44 3.00
CA TYR A 74 -7.98 -20.76 3.59
C TYR A 74 -7.04 -20.73 4.82
N GLY A 75 -6.29 -19.65 5.03
CA GLY A 75 -5.35 -19.55 6.15
C GLY A 75 -4.13 -18.70 5.79
N THR A 76 -3.12 -18.73 6.67
CA THR A 76 -1.86 -18.00 6.51
C THR A 76 -0.69 -18.97 6.47
N ALA A 77 0.20 -18.83 5.49
CA ALA A 77 1.53 -19.42 5.53
C ALA A 77 2.47 -18.44 6.24
N TYR A 78 3.18 -18.89 7.27
CA TYR A 78 4.13 -18.11 8.04
C TYR A 78 5.48 -18.84 8.16
N ASN A 79 6.56 -18.19 7.73
CA ASN A 79 7.92 -18.63 7.96
C ASN A 79 8.77 -17.42 8.36
N LYS A 80 9.21 -17.38 9.62
CA LYS A 80 10.05 -16.30 10.19
C LYS A 80 11.36 -16.09 9.41
N ASP A 81 11.87 -17.14 8.76
CA ASP A 81 13.13 -17.10 8.03
C ASP A 81 12.95 -16.61 6.58
N GLY A 82 11.70 -16.55 6.11
CA GLY A 82 11.28 -16.06 4.79
C GLY A 82 10.50 -17.12 4.00
N LEU A 83 9.55 -16.69 3.17
CA LEU A 83 8.82 -17.53 2.24
C LEU A 83 9.47 -17.46 0.84
N ASP A 84 9.47 -18.56 0.09
CA ASP A 84 9.79 -18.52 -1.33
C ASP A 84 8.56 -17.99 -2.10
N VAL A 85 8.56 -16.67 -2.33
CA VAL A 85 7.48 -15.98 -3.02
C VAL A 85 7.32 -16.46 -4.46
N ASN A 86 8.40 -16.81 -5.17
CA ASN A 86 8.32 -17.31 -6.54
C ASN A 86 7.64 -18.68 -6.59
N GLN A 87 7.99 -19.56 -5.66
CA GLN A 87 7.33 -20.86 -5.51
C GLN A 87 5.85 -20.69 -5.16
N LEU A 88 5.49 -19.81 -4.23
CA LEU A 88 4.10 -19.52 -3.86
C LEU A 88 3.28 -18.95 -5.02
N LEU A 89 3.82 -18.00 -5.79
CA LEU A 89 3.16 -17.45 -6.97
C LEU A 89 2.93 -18.53 -8.04
N SER A 90 3.94 -19.38 -8.28
CA SER A 90 3.84 -20.51 -9.21
C SER A 90 2.81 -21.55 -8.76
N ALA A 91 2.79 -21.88 -7.47
CA ALA A 91 1.81 -22.79 -6.88
C ALA A 91 0.39 -22.21 -6.97
N ARG A 92 0.21 -20.92 -6.69
CA ARG A 92 -1.08 -20.24 -6.81
C ARG A 92 -1.63 -20.24 -8.23
N LYS A 93 -0.79 -20.09 -9.25
CA LYS A 93 -1.23 -20.22 -10.66
C LYS A 93 -1.84 -21.59 -10.97
N LYS A 94 -1.48 -22.64 -10.23
CA LYS A 94 -1.97 -24.01 -10.44
C LYS A 94 -3.13 -24.39 -9.52
N ALA A 95 -2.99 -24.11 -8.22
CA ALA A 95 -3.91 -24.56 -7.18
C ALA A 95 -4.86 -23.45 -6.67
N GLY A 96 -4.74 -22.24 -7.19
CA GLY A 96 -5.45 -21.08 -6.69
C GLY A 96 -5.07 -20.76 -5.24
N ASP A 97 -6.01 -20.21 -4.48
CA ASP A 97 -5.78 -19.71 -3.13
C ASP A 97 -5.42 -20.81 -2.10
N LYS A 98 -5.68 -22.09 -2.43
CA LYS A 98 -5.27 -23.24 -1.60
C LYS A 98 -3.75 -23.41 -1.55
N ALA A 99 -3.02 -22.86 -2.53
CA ALA A 99 -1.56 -22.93 -2.57
C ALA A 99 -0.89 -22.42 -1.29
N VAL A 100 -1.49 -21.45 -0.60
CA VAL A 100 -0.97 -20.94 0.68
C VAL A 100 -1.15 -21.96 1.82
N GLN A 101 -2.24 -22.72 1.84
CA GLN A 101 -2.47 -23.76 2.85
C GLN A 101 -1.66 -25.04 2.55
N GLU A 102 -1.31 -25.28 1.29
CA GLU A 102 -0.55 -26.46 0.85
C GLU A 102 0.98 -26.22 0.86
N TYR A 103 1.42 -25.00 1.15
CA TYR A 103 2.82 -24.61 1.15
C TYR A 103 3.58 -25.25 2.33
N LYS A 104 4.40 -26.25 2.03
CA LYS A 104 5.03 -27.12 3.03
C LYS A 104 6.09 -26.43 3.90
N ASP A 105 6.77 -25.42 3.35
CA ASP A 105 7.90 -24.76 4.01
C ASP A 105 7.45 -23.56 4.86
N ALA A 106 6.30 -23.70 5.53
CA ALA A 106 5.75 -22.72 6.44
C ALA A 106 4.92 -23.36 7.55
N GLN A 107 4.80 -22.64 8.67
CA GLN A 107 3.76 -22.89 9.65
C GLN A 107 2.42 -22.35 9.10
N HIS A 108 1.35 -23.13 9.25
CA HIS A 108 0.00 -22.66 8.96
C HIS A 108 -0.68 -22.14 10.22
N ILE A 109 -1.13 -20.89 10.18
CA ILE A 109 -1.87 -20.23 11.26
C ILE A 109 -3.22 -19.72 10.74
N ASP A 110 -4.10 -19.29 11.65
CA ASP A 110 -5.38 -18.71 11.24
C ASP A 110 -5.15 -17.43 10.42
N LYS A 111 -6.05 -17.17 9.47
CA LYS A 111 -5.98 -15.96 8.63
C LYS A 111 -6.02 -14.66 9.43
N GLN A 112 -6.64 -14.64 10.61
CA GLN A 112 -6.71 -13.47 11.48
C GLN A 112 -5.42 -13.25 12.27
N ASP A 113 -4.60 -14.28 12.47
CA ASP A 113 -3.38 -14.15 13.27
C ASP A 113 -2.29 -13.35 12.55
N ILE A 114 -2.40 -13.20 11.22
CA ILE A 114 -1.44 -12.44 10.40
C ILE A 114 -1.25 -10.99 10.89
N TYR A 115 -2.31 -10.32 11.36
CA TYR A 115 -2.24 -8.92 11.79
C TYR A 115 -1.45 -8.73 13.09
N PHE A 116 -1.18 -9.82 13.82
CA PHE A 116 -0.54 -9.79 15.14
C PHE A 116 0.88 -10.38 15.11
N LEU A 117 1.38 -10.71 13.92
CA LEU A 117 2.74 -11.20 13.75
C LEU A 117 3.76 -10.09 14.08
N PRO A 118 4.91 -10.45 14.70
CA PRO A 118 5.99 -9.52 14.98
C PRO A 118 6.80 -9.28 13.70
N VAL A 119 6.31 -8.39 12.84
CA VAL A 119 6.95 -7.98 11.58
C VAL A 119 7.28 -6.50 11.56
N ASP A 120 8.11 -6.06 10.63
CA ASP A 120 8.36 -4.63 10.42
C ASP A 120 7.18 -3.98 9.70
N VAL A 121 6.71 -4.62 8.63
CA VAL A 121 5.62 -4.12 7.76
C VAL A 121 4.45 -5.09 7.75
N LEU A 122 3.25 -4.57 8.04
CA LEU A 122 1.99 -5.25 7.80
C LEU A 122 1.28 -4.64 6.59
N VAL A 123 0.81 -5.50 5.68
CA VAL A 123 0.04 -5.10 4.49
C VAL A 123 -1.37 -5.71 4.57
N PRO A 124 -2.35 -5.02 5.18
CA PRO A 124 -3.76 -5.39 5.08
C PRO A 124 -4.24 -5.25 3.64
N GLY A 125 -4.95 -6.25 3.12
CA GLY A 125 -5.20 -6.30 1.69
C GLY A 125 -6.45 -7.00 1.22
N ALA A 126 -7.26 -7.56 2.12
CA ALA A 126 -8.48 -8.25 1.71
C ALA A 126 -9.77 -7.51 2.07
N ARG A 127 -9.88 -6.94 3.28
CA ARG A 127 -11.16 -6.47 3.82
C ARG A 127 -11.04 -5.16 4.62
N PRO A 128 -12.12 -4.35 4.67
CA PRO A 128 -12.17 -3.20 5.56
C PRO A 128 -12.31 -3.64 7.03
N TYR A 129 -11.96 -2.74 7.95
CA TYR A 129 -12.16 -2.86 9.41
C TYR A 129 -11.60 -4.14 10.04
N VAL A 130 -10.49 -4.66 9.49
CA VAL A 130 -9.80 -5.84 10.02
C VAL A 130 -9.02 -5.53 11.31
N ILE A 131 -8.59 -4.27 11.47
CA ILE A 131 -8.01 -3.76 12.70
C ILE A 131 -8.98 -2.75 13.34
N ASP A 132 -9.42 -3.05 14.55
CA ASP A 132 -10.39 -2.26 15.29
C ASP A 132 -9.90 -1.99 16.73
N LYS A 133 -10.67 -1.22 17.51
CA LYS A 133 -10.34 -0.92 18.91
C LYS A 133 -10.10 -2.17 19.77
N LYS A 134 -10.73 -3.31 19.45
CA LYS A 134 -10.65 -4.54 20.24
C LYS A 134 -9.34 -5.28 20.00
N ASN A 135 -8.76 -5.15 18.81
CA ASN A 135 -7.57 -5.91 18.42
C ASN A 135 -6.32 -5.04 18.15
N ALA A 136 -6.44 -3.71 18.05
CA ALA A 136 -5.33 -2.81 17.76
C ALA A 136 -4.15 -2.96 18.73
N SER A 137 -4.40 -3.25 20.01
CA SER A 137 -3.37 -3.47 21.03
C SER A 137 -2.49 -4.70 20.75
N ARG A 138 -2.98 -5.67 19.98
CA ARG A 138 -2.27 -6.90 19.62
C ARG A 138 -1.37 -6.73 18.39
N VAL A 139 -1.55 -5.67 17.60
CA VAL A 139 -0.72 -5.40 16.42
C VAL A 139 0.70 -5.12 16.86
N LYS A 140 1.67 -5.83 16.27
CA LYS A 140 3.11 -5.73 16.60
C LYS A 140 3.95 -5.08 15.51
N ALA A 141 3.35 -4.86 14.33
CA ALA A 141 4.00 -4.20 13.20
C ALA A 141 4.48 -2.79 13.56
N LYS A 142 5.52 -2.31 12.86
CA LYS A 142 6.04 -0.94 13.01
C LYS A 142 5.47 -0.01 11.95
N VAL A 143 5.23 -0.53 10.76
CA VAL A 143 4.66 0.15 9.61
C VAL A 143 3.44 -0.61 9.13
N ILE A 144 2.40 0.13 8.72
CA ILE A 144 1.25 -0.44 8.01
C ILE A 144 1.09 0.30 6.68
N SER A 145 1.09 -0.44 5.57
CA SER A 145 0.84 0.09 4.22
C SER A 145 -0.17 -0.81 3.54
N SER A 146 -1.36 -0.30 3.25
CA SER A 146 -2.51 -1.16 2.94
C SER A 146 -2.85 -1.20 1.47
N ILE A 147 -3.26 -2.38 0.99
CA ILE A 147 -3.95 -2.55 -0.30
C ILE A 147 -5.44 -2.26 -0.12
N ALA A 148 -6.05 -2.79 0.95
CA ALA A 148 -7.48 -2.68 1.19
C ALA A 148 -7.89 -1.23 1.48
N ASN A 149 -9.11 -0.88 1.09
CA ASN A 149 -9.75 0.36 1.50
C ASN A 149 -10.27 0.22 2.94
N ILE A 150 -9.93 1.18 3.78
CA ILE A 150 -10.34 1.36 5.18
C ILE A 150 -10.12 0.08 6.01
N PRO A 151 -8.90 -0.49 6.06
CA PRO A 151 -8.65 -1.72 6.81
C PRO A 151 -8.63 -1.49 8.33
N ILE A 152 -8.51 -0.23 8.77
CA ILE A 152 -8.38 0.16 10.17
C ILE A 152 -9.50 1.15 10.51
N THR A 153 -10.18 0.96 11.63
CA THR A 153 -11.16 1.95 12.16
C THR A 153 -10.44 3.19 12.68
N ASP A 154 -11.10 4.35 12.66
CA ASP A 154 -10.51 5.62 13.12
C ASP A 154 -9.98 5.56 14.57
N GLU A 155 -10.68 4.88 15.48
CA GLU A 155 -10.22 4.71 16.86
C GLU A 155 -8.96 3.85 16.95
N ALA A 156 -8.83 2.86 16.07
CA ALA A 156 -7.66 2.00 16.01
C ALA A 156 -6.45 2.71 15.40
N GLU A 157 -6.63 3.53 14.37
CA GLU A 157 -5.56 4.39 13.83
C GLU A 157 -4.96 5.28 14.92
N GLN A 158 -5.81 5.87 15.77
CA GLN A 158 -5.37 6.68 16.89
C GLN A 158 -4.57 5.87 17.92
N LEU A 159 -5.05 4.69 18.31
CA LEU A 159 -4.34 3.80 19.25
C LEU A 159 -3.00 3.30 18.70
N LEU A 160 -2.93 2.99 17.40
CA LEU A 160 -1.69 2.58 16.74
C LEU A 160 -0.69 3.74 16.71
N PHE A 161 -1.16 4.96 16.40
CA PHE A 161 -0.33 6.16 16.39
C PHE A 161 0.26 6.47 17.77
N GLU A 162 -0.54 6.41 18.84
CA GLU A 162 -0.07 6.59 20.22
C GLU A 162 0.98 5.55 20.63
N ARG A 163 0.95 4.36 20.03
CA ARG A 163 1.95 3.30 20.22
C ARG A 163 3.18 3.45 19.33
N GLY A 164 3.25 4.51 18.53
CA GLY A 164 4.36 4.77 17.61
C GLY A 164 4.36 3.90 16.35
N ILE A 165 3.21 3.33 15.97
CA ILE A 165 3.07 2.55 14.73
C ILE A 165 2.75 3.53 13.59
N HIS A 166 3.52 3.43 12.50
CA HIS A 166 3.39 4.31 11.33
C HIS A 166 2.43 3.71 10.31
N SER A 167 1.14 4.01 10.46
CA SER A 167 0.09 3.65 9.52
C SER A 167 0.00 4.67 8.39
N VAL A 168 0.27 4.25 7.15
CA VAL A 168 0.08 5.08 5.95
C VAL A 168 -1.40 5.05 5.59
N PRO A 169 -2.06 6.21 5.37
CA PRO A 169 -3.43 6.24 4.88
C PRO A 169 -3.60 5.42 3.60
N ASP A 170 -4.57 4.52 3.59
CA ASP A 170 -4.93 3.68 2.44
C ASP A 170 -4.98 4.43 1.10
N PHE A 171 -5.68 5.57 1.04
CA PHE A 171 -5.81 6.39 -0.16
C PHE A 171 -4.50 7.06 -0.62
N ILE A 172 -3.42 6.95 0.17
CA ILE A 172 -2.05 7.23 -0.26
C ILE A 172 -1.39 5.92 -0.73
N SER A 173 -1.43 4.86 0.08
CA SER A 173 -0.71 3.61 -0.23
C SER A 173 -1.27 2.87 -1.46
N ASN A 174 -2.60 2.79 -1.62
CA ASN A 174 -3.25 2.06 -2.71
C ASN A 174 -3.62 2.94 -3.92
N ALA A 175 -3.06 4.16 -4.01
CA ALA A 175 -3.38 5.14 -5.05
C ALA A 175 -2.93 4.77 -6.48
N GLY A 176 -2.45 3.56 -6.72
CA GLY A 176 -1.87 3.14 -7.99
C GLY A 176 -2.81 3.24 -9.18
N GLY A 177 -4.06 2.76 -9.06
CA GLY A 177 -5.06 2.90 -10.12
C GLY A 177 -5.39 4.37 -10.44
N VAL A 178 -5.41 5.24 -9.42
CA VAL A 178 -5.62 6.68 -9.60
C VAL A 178 -4.46 7.32 -10.36
N VAL A 179 -3.22 7.01 -9.98
CA VAL A 179 -2.02 7.51 -10.67
C VAL A 179 -1.95 6.99 -12.11
N LEU A 180 -2.30 5.72 -12.34
CA LEU A 180 -2.40 5.15 -13.68
C LEU A 180 -3.39 5.96 -14.54
N GLY A 181 -4.58 6.26 -14.02
CA GLY A 181 -5.57 7.06 -14.74
C GLY A 181 -5.08 8.47 -15.08
N ILE A 182 -4.31 9.11 -14.18
CA ILE A 182 -3.69 10.42 -14.46
C ILE A 182 -2.69 10.30 -15.61
N VAL A 183 -1.80 9.31 -15.57
CA VAL A 183 -0.81 9.09 -16.63
C VAL A 183 -1.49 8.72 -17.96
N ASP A 184 -2.59 7.98 -17.91
CA ASP A 184 -3.39 7.62 -19.10
C ASP A 184 -4.00 8.86 -19.77
N ILE A 185 -4.57 9.77 -18.98
CA ILE A 185 -5.07 11.07 -19.47
C ILE A 185 -3.94 11.89 -20.11
N LEU A 186 -2.74 11.83 -19.55
CA LEU A 186 -1.55 12.50 -20.07
C LEU A 186 -0.97 11.80 -21.32
N GLY A 187 -1.48 10.64 -21.70
CA GLY A 187 -0.97 9.87 -22.83
C GLY A 187 0.41 9.26 -22.59
N GLY A 188 0.75 8.98 -21.32
CA GLY A 188 2.02 8.37 -20.93
C GLY A 188 2.04 6.86 -21.09
N THR A 189 3.14 6.25 -20.65
CA THR A 189 3.46 4.82 -20.74
C THR A 189 3.32 4.10 -19.40
N ALA A 190 3.43 2.77 -19.42
CA ALA A 190 3.47 1.98 -18.18
C ALA A 190 4.66 2.37 -17.28
N ASP A 191 5.83 2.67 -17.84
CA ASP A 191 6.99 3.10 -17.08
C ASP A 191 6.76 4.46 -16.40
N ASP A 192 6.04 5.35 -17.08
CA ASP A 192 5.62 6.65 -16.52
C ASP A 192 4.70 6.47 -15.31
N VAL A 193 3.86 5.42 -15.27
CA VAL A 193 3.04 5.08 -14.09
C VAL A 193 3.94 4.75 -12.90
N PHE A 194 4.90 3.85 -13.08
CA PHE A 194 5.82 3.47 -12.01
C PHE A 194 6.72 4.62 -11.56
N HIS A 195 7.12 5.51 -12.49
CA HIS A 195 7.83 6.74 -12.18
C HIS A 195 6.96 7.70 -11.34
N ALA A 196 5.75 8.01 -11.81
CA ALA A 196 4.80 8.88 -11.14
C ALA A 196 4.45 8.39 -9.73
N LEU A 197 4.29 7.08 -9.54
CA LEU A 197 4.06 6.47 -8.23
C LEU A 197 5.19 6.80 -7.24
N ARG A 198 6.46 6.70 -7.67
CA ARG A 198 7.62 7.04 -6.82
C ARG A 198 7.66 8.52 -6.49
N GLU A 199 7.49 9.38 -7.49
CA GLU A 199 7.57 10.84 -7.34
C GLU A 199 6.41 11.41 -6.49
N LEU A 200 5.23 10.78 -6.51
CA LEU A 200 4.09 11.23 -5.73
C LEU A 200 4.06 10.62 -4.33
N LEU A 201 4.18 9.29 -4.21
CA LEU A 201 3.86 8.61 -2.96
C LEU A 201 5.00 8.66 -1.95
N THR A 202 6.26 8.71 -2.39
CA THR A 202 7.42 8.83 -1.50
C THR A 202 7.36 10.12 -0.66
N PRO A 203 7.31 11.33 -1.26
CA PRO A 203 7.20 12.57 -0.49
C PRO A 203 5.88 12.66 0.27
N SER A 204 4.75 12.23 -0.33
CA SER A 204 3.45 12.28 0.36
C SER A 204 3.43 11.44 1.64
N THR A 205 4.06 10.26 1.63
CA THR A 205 4.20 9.40 2.80
C THR A 205 5.12 10.02 3.84
N HIS A 206 6.29 10.51 3.44
CA HIS A 206 7.21 11.19 4.36
C HIS A 206 6.58 12.42 5.03
N ASP A 207 5.91 13.25 4.24
CA ASP A 207 5.32 14.50 4.73
C ASP A 207 4.15 14.24 5.67
N ILE A 208 3.26 13.29 5.34
CA ILE A 208 2.11 13.00 6.22
C ILE A 208 2.56 12.40 7.56
N LEU A 209 3.55 11.49 7.55
CA LEU A 209 4.07 10.89 8.77
C LEU A 209 4.84 11.91 9.62
N ARG A 210 5.66 12.77 8.99
CA ARG A 210 6.40 13.83 9.67
C ARG A 210 5.46 14.83 10.34
N GLU A 211 4.46 15.33 9.60
CA GLU A 211 3.52 16.32 10.11
C GLU A 211 2.58 15.71 11.16
N ALA A 212 2.18 14.44 11.01
CA ALA A 212 1.43 13.71 12.04
C ALA A 212 2.19 13.69 13.37
N ARG A 213 3.50 13.36 13.32
CA ARG A 213 4.37 13.37 14.50
C ARG A 213 4.52 14.77 15.13
N GLN A 214 4.61 15.81 14.31
CA GLN A 214 4.75 17.19 14.79
C GLN A 214 3.46 17.74 15.42
N THR A 215 2.30 17.34 14.89
CA THR A 215 0.99 17.86 15.32
C THR A 215 0.31 17.01 16.38
N GLY A 216 0.76 15.76 16.59
CA GLY A 216 0.11 14.80 17.48
C GLY A 216 -1.21 14.26 16.94
N ILE A 217 -1.50 14.47 15.66
CA ILE A 217 -2.70 13.97 14.97
C ILE A 217 -2.29 12.78 14.13
N ASN A 218 -3.03 11.66 14.21
CA ASN A 218 -2.69 10.47 13.43
C ASN A 218 -2.72 10.76 11.90
N PRO A 219 -1.94 10.01 11.10
CA PRO A 219 -1.75 10.30 9.67
C PRO A 219 -3.05 10.38 8.86
N ARG A 220 -4.02 9.49 9.11
CA ARG A 220 -5.31 9.48 8.40
C ARG A 220 -6.11 10.74 8.72
N ALA A 221 -6.33 11.02 10.00
CA ALA A 221 -7.10 12.20 10.42
C ALA A 221 -6.48 13.49 9.88
N LEU A 222 -5.14 13.59 9.90
CA LEU A 222 -4.43 14.72 9.33
C LEU A 222 -4.64 14.84 7.82
N ALA A 223 -4.50 13.74 7.08
CA ALA A 223 -4.65 13.74 5.62
C ALA A 223 -6.09 14.08 5.19
N VAL A 224 -7.10 13.56 5.91
CA VAL A 224 -8.51 13.90 5.70
C VAL A 224 -8.76 15.38 5.99
N ARG A 225 -8.24 15.92 7.10
CA ARG A 225 -8.37 17.34 7.44
C ARG A 225 -7.81 18.23 6.33
N LYS A 226 -6.57 17.96 5.88
CA LYS A 226 -5.91 18.72 4.80
C LYS A 226 -6.70 18.69 3.50
N THR A 227 -7.23 17.52 3.14
CA THR A 227 -8.01 17.34 1.91
C THR A 227 -9.35 18.08 2.00
N THR A 228 -10.06 17.96 3.12
CA THR A 228 -11.33 18.66 3.38
C THR A 228 -11.14 20.17 3.36
N ASP A 229 -10.12 20.71 4.03
CA ASP A 229 -9.83 22.14 4.05
C ASP A 229 -9.60 22.69 2.64
N LYS A 230 -8.87 21.95 1.81
CA LYS A 230 -8.66 22.30 0.40
C LYS A 230 -9.97 22.35 -0.37
N VAL A 231 -10.78 21.29 -0.29
CA VAL A 231 -12.08 21.21 -0.98
C VAL A 231 -13.01 22.34 -0.55
N LEU A 232 -13.05 22.67 0.75
CA LEU A 232 -13.88 23.75 1.28
C LEU A 232 -13.41 25.14 0.81
N LYS A 233 -12.10 25.40 0.78
CA LYS A 233 -11.54 26.67 0.25
C LYS A 233 -11.88 26.84 -1.23
N THR A 234 -11.72 25.79 -2.02
CA THR A 234 -12.09 25.79 -3.44
C THR A 234 -13.58 26.04 -3.64
N ARG A 235 -14.45 25.34 -2.89
CA ARG A 235 -15.91 25.54 -2.97
C ARG A 235 -16.36 26.95 -2.56
N ALA A 236 -15.65 27.57 -1.61
CA ALA A 236 -15.92 28.94 -1.18
C ALA A 236 -15.38 30.02 -2.13
N GLY A 237 -14.81 29.64 -3.29
CA GLY A 237 -14.18 30.58 -4.23
C GLY A 237 -12.90 31.22 -3.72
N LYS A 238 -12.34 30.70 -2.61
CA LYS A 238 -11.10 31.20 -2.01
C LYS A 238 -9.84 30.64 -2.68
N GLU A 239 -10.01 29.63 -3.54
CA GLU A 239 -8.95 29.03 -4.33
C GLU A 239 -9.54 28.67 -5.71
N ALA A 240 -8.97 29.23 -6.79
CA ALA A 240 -9.45 28.97 -8.14
C ALA A 240 -9.01 27.57 -8.60
N ILE A 241 -9.91 26.83 -9.25
CA ILE A 241 -9.55 25.61 -9.98
C ILE A 241 -9.05 26.04 -11.37
N PRO A 242 -7.80 25.78 -11.74
CA PRO A 242 -7.32 26.05 -13.09
C PRO A 242 -8.15 25.30 -14.14
N PRO A 243 -8.25 25.81 -15.38
CA PRO A 243 -8.84 25.05 -16.49
C PRO A 243 -8.18 23.68 -16.64
N PHE A 244 -8.93 22.70 -17.15
CA PHE A 244 -8.44 21.32 -17.28
C PHE A 244 -7.09 21.22 -18.01
N GLU A 245 -6.90 21.96 -19.10
CA GLU A 245 -5.63 22.01 -19.84
C GLU A 245 -4.45 22.52 -19.01
N GLU A 246 -4.69 23.45 -18.09
CA GLU A 246 -3.66 23.94 -17.17
C GLU A 246 -3.37 22.92 -16.08
N LEU A 247 -4.39 22.21 -15.58
CA LEU A 247 -4.19 21.07 -14.68
C LEU A 247 -3.33 19.97 -15.32
N LEU A 248 -3.51 19.69 -16.61
CA LEU A 248 -2.68 18.73 -17.33
C LEU A 248 -1.21 19.18 -17.42
N LYS A 249 -0.97 20.48 -17.69
CA LYS A 249 0.40 21.04 -17.69
C LYS A 249 1.05 20.97 -16.32
N ILE A 250 0.31 21.32 -15.26
CA ILE A 250 0.77 21.22 -13.87
C ILE A 250 1.08 19.76 -13.52
N ALA A 251 0.21 18.82 -13.92
CA ALA A 251 0.40 17.40 -13.68
C ALA A 251 1.66 16.87 -14.40
N ARG A 252 1.87 17.19 -15.69
CA ARG A 252 3.10 16.84 -16.42
C ARG A 252 4.34 17.36 -15.73
N GLN A 253 4.35 18.65 -15.38
CA GLN A 253 5.49 19.26 -14.70
C GLN A 253 5.78 18.59 -13.35
N ARG A 254 4.74 18.30 -12.56
CA ARG A 254 4.88 17.66 -11.25
C ARG A 254 5.36 16.21 -11.36
N LEU A 255 4.91 15.50 -12.39
CA LEU A 255 5.27 14.10 -12.65
C LEU A 255 6.56 13.96 -13.47
N LYS A 256 7.13 15.07 -13.95
CA LYS A 256 8.30 15.09 -14.84
C LYS A 256 8.09 14.27 -16.13
N LEU A 257 6.89 14.39 -16.70
CA LEU A 257 6.43 13.74 -17.95
C LEU A 257 6.27 14.71 -19.12
#